data_AF-A0A7J3J143-F1
#
_entry.id   AF-A0A7J3J143-F1
#
_cell.length_a   1.000
_cell.length_b   1.000
_cell.length_c   1.000
_cell.angle_alpha   90.00
_cell.angle_beta   90.00
_cell.angle_gamma   90.00
#
_symmetry.space_group_name_H-M   'P 1'
#
loop_
_entity.id
_entity.type
_entity.pdbx_description
1 polymer ?
#
loop_
_entity_poly.entity_id
_entity_poly.type
_entity_poly.pdbx_seq_one_letter_code
_entity_poly.pdbx_strand_id
1 'polypeptide(L)'
;MTYKDECGICGRVFPYSYLRQCSRCHKLFCIDCMVEDATTGGNRLLCLKCARRVVAPEKRDSYERLAKYLRFRAAFTDTVKLSFAKIDGIIGDNLPLEAYQSESWWENTANKRHAKAWLNVGWEVSEVNL
;
A
#
# COMPACT_ATOMS: atom_id res chain seq x y z
N MET A 1 -20.89 18.87 -35.97
CA MET A 1 -19.54 18.36 -35.62
C MET A 1 -19.67 17.47 -34.40
N THR A 2 -19.34 16.18 -34.48
CA THR A 2 -19.32 15.29 -33.31
C THR A 2 -18.02 15.50 -32.56
N TYR A 3 -18.08 16.13 -31.39
CA TYR A 3 -16.93 16.23 -30.48
C TYR A 3 -16.58 14.82 -29.99
N LYS A 4 -15.34 14.42 -30.25
CA LYS A 4 -14.77 13.12 -29.88
C LYS A 4 -13.61 13.37 -28.93
N ASP A 5 -13.46 12.49 -27.95
CA ASP A 5 -12.38 12.54 -26.97
C ASP A 5 -11.93 11.12 -26.62
N GLU A 6 -10.77 10.99 -25.99
CA GLU A 6 -10.16 9.71 -25.65
C GLU A 6 -10.50 9.25 -24.23
N CYS A 7 -10.70 7.94 -24.05
CA CYS A 7 -10.83 7.35 -22.72
C CYS A 7 -9.46 7.28 -22.04
N GLY A 8 -9.31 7.91 -20.87
CA GLY A 8 -8.03 7.91 -20.11
C GLY A 8 -7.59 6.57 -19.49
N ILE A 9 -8.28 5.46 -19.80
CA ILE A 9 -7.88 4.09 -19.42
C ILE A 9 -7.57 3.25 -20.65
N CYS A 10 -8.53 3.08 -21.57
CA CYS A 10 -8.35 2.19 -22.72
C CYS A 10 -7.79 2.88 -23.97
N GLY A 11 -7.66 4.20 -23.98
CA GLY A 11 -7.08 4.98 -25.09
C GLY A 11 -7.91 5.00 -26.38
N ARG A 12 -9.13 4.45 -26.36
CA ARG A 12 -10.04 4.47 -27.52
C ARG A 12 -10.74 5.83 -27.59
N VAL A 13 -10.98 6.31 -28.81
CA VAL A 13 -11.69 7.56 -29.09
C VAL A 13 -13.18 7.30 -29.17
N PHE A 14 -13.97 8.06 -28.41
CA PHE A 14 -15.43 7.94 -28.38
C PHE A 14 -16.11 9.29 -28.61
N PRO A 15 -17.35 9.30 -29.12
CA PRO A 15 -18.21 10.48 -29.03
C PRO A 15 -18.44 10.87 -27.57
N TYR A 16 -18.56 12.17 -27.30
CA TYR A 16 -18.74 12.68 -25.94
C TYR A 16 -19.95 12.07 -25.20
N SER A 17 -20.99 11.65 -25.92
CA SER A 17 -22.17 10.97 -25.36
C SER A 17 -21.88 9.62 -24.70
N TYR A 18 -20.83 8.93 -25.14
CA TYR A 18 -20.36 7.65 -24.60
C TYR A 18 -19.32 7.80 -23.49
N LEU A 19 -18.86 9.03 -23.26
CA LEU A 19 -17.93 9.36 -22.19
C LEU A 19 -18.70 9.86 -20.97
N ARG A 20 -18.12 9.58 -19.82
CA ARG A 20 -18.64 9.96 -18.51
C ARG A 20 -17.49 10.38 -17.62
N GLN A 21 -17.80 11.29 -16.70
CA GLN A 21 -16.81 11.89 -15.82
C GLN A 21 -16.71 11.11 -14.51
N CYS A 22 -15.48 10.75 -14.12
CA CYS A 22 -15.25 10.11 -12.83
C CYS A 22 -15.43 11.10 -11.67
N SER A 23 -16.21 10.73 -10.64
CA SER A 23 -16.48 11.58 -9.47
C SER A 23 -15.26 11.87 -8.60
N ARG A 24 -14.16 11.11 -8.73
CA ARG A 24 -12.92 11.32 -7.95
C ARG A 24 -11.81 12.06 -8.68
N CYS A 25 -11.56 11.73 -9.95
CA CYS A 25 -10.44 12.30 -10.71
C CYS A 25 -10.88 13.28 -11.81
N HIS A 26 -12.19 13.47 -12.00
CA HIS A 26 -12.80 14.42 -12.93
C HIS A 26 -12.43 14.25 -14.41
N LYS A 27 -11.74 13.16 -14.77
CA LYS A 27 -11.42 12.80 -16.17
C LYS A 27 -12.54 12.01 -16.84
N LEU A 28 -12.54 12.01 -18.16
CA LEU A 28 -13.50 11.30 -19.01
C LEU A 28 -13.05 9.85 -19.29
N PHE A 29 -14.01 8.94 -19.20
CA PHE A 29 -13.81 7.51 -19.47
C PHE A 29 -15.04 6.95 -20.19
N CYS A 30 -14.84 5.89 -20.99
CA CYS A 30 -15.96 5.14 -21.56
C CYS A 30 -16.70 4.36 -20.47
N ILE A 31 -17.96 4.01 -20.75
CA ILE A 31 -18.84 3.27 -19.85
C ILE A 31 -18.17 1.98 -19.34
N ASP A 32 -17.51 1.23 -20.22
CA ASP A 32 -16.80 -0.02 -19.87
C ASP A 32 -15.61 0.19 -18.91
N CYS A 33 -15.04 1.40 -18.89
CA CYS A 33 -13.92 1.76 -18.02
C CYS A 33 -14.37 2.42 -16.71
N MET A 34 -15.65 2.31 -16.38
CA MET A 34 -16.23 2.84 -15.16
C MET A 34 -17.08 1.81 -14.42
N VAL A 35 -17.29 2.07 -13.14
CA VAL A 35 -18.13 1.29 -12.25
C VAL A 35 -18.84 2.21 -11.27
N GLU A 36 -20.00 1.78 -10.80
CA GLU A 36 -20.71 2.46 -9.72
C GLU A 36 -19.94 2.34 -8.40
N ASP A 37 -19.98 3.41 -7.61
CA ASP A 37 -19.39 3.43 -6.28
C ASP A 37 -20.24 2.59 -5.31
N ALA A 38 -19.74 1.39 -5.01
CA ALA A 38 -20.36 0.46 -4.07
C ALA A 38 -20.45 1.02 -2.63
N THR A 39 -19.68 2.06 -2.29
CA THR A 39 -19.67 2.64 -0.94
C THR A 39 -20.74 3.71 -0.71
N THR A 40 -21.26 4.31 -1.79
CA THR A 40 -22.25 5.41 -1.72
C THR A 40 -23.63 5.05 -2.28
N GLY A 41 -23.93 3.75 -2.41
CA GLY A 41 -25.26 3.30 -2.85
C GLY A 41 -25.56 3.59 -4.32
N GLY A 42 -24.55 3.59 -5.20
CA GLY A 42 -24.74 3.61 -6.67
C GLY A 42 -24.85 4.97 -7.34
N ASN A 43 -24.97 6.07 -6.59
CA ASN A 43 -25.20 7.40 -7.17
C ASN A 43 -23.95 8.08 -7.77
N ARG A 44 -22.76 7.46 -7.67
CA ARG A 44 -21.49 8.03 -8.16
C ARG A 44 -20.78 7.03 -9.07
N LEU A 45 -20.19 7.53 -10.16
CA LEU A 45 -19.42 6.73 -11.11
C LEU A 45 -17.93 6.97 -10.91
N LEU A 46 -17.19 5.88 -10.76
CA LEU A 46 -15.75 5.87 -10.61
C LEU A 46 -15.10 5.19 -11.81
N CYS A 47 -14.01 5.75 -12.32
CA CYS A 47 -13.20 5.01 -13.27
C CYS A 47 -12.54 3.80 -12.58
N LEU A 48 -12.24 2.74 -13.33
CA LEU A 48 -11.69 1.50 -12.76
C LEU A 48 -10.40 1.73 -11.95
N LYS A 49 -9.56 2.72 -12.32
CA LYS A 49 -8.37 3.09 -11.54
C LYS A 49 -8.73 3.69 -10.17
N CYS A 50 -9.76 4.52 -10.10
CA CYS A 50 -10.24 5.13 -8.85
C CYS A 50 -11.00 4.12 -8.00
N ALA A 51 -11.83 3.28 -8.61
CA ALA A 51 -12.55 2.21 -7.94
C ALA A 51 -11.58 1.21 -7.29
N ARG A 52 -10.50 0.82 -7.99
CA ARG A 52 -9.43 -0.03 -7.43
C ARG A 52 -8.86 0.55 -6.14
N ARG A 53 -8.70 1.86 -6.03
CA ARG A 53 -8.17 2.51 -4.81
C ARG A 53 -9.16 2.52 -3.64
N VAL A 54 -10.46 2.35 -3.91
CA VAL A 54 -11.49 2.28 -2.84
C VAL A 54 -11.49 0.88 -2.21
N VAL A 55 -11.33 -0.16 -3.03
CA VAL A 55 -11.39 -1.56 -2.57
C VAL A 55 -10.03 -2.16 -2.23
N ALA A 56 -8.94 -1.60 -2.78
CA ALA A 56 -7.61 -2.07 -2.42
C ALA A 56 -7.32 -1.69 -0.96
N PRO A 57 -6.76 -2.62 -0.16
CA PRO A 57 -6.29 -2.28 1.17
C PRO A 57 -5.29 -1.14 1.07
N GLU A 58 -5.31 -0.22 2.04
CA GLU A 58 -4.29 0.82 2.13
C GLU A 58 -2.92 0.16 2.01
N LYS A 59 -2.08 0.70 1.11
CA LYS A 59 -0.66 0.35 1.05
C LYS A 59 0.00 0.96 2.29
N ARG A 60 -0.26 0.38 3.45
CA ARG A 60 0.44 0.69 4.69
C ARG A 60 1.87 0.23 4.49
N ASP A 61 2.83 1.06 4.89
CA ASP A 61 4.21 0.62 4.92
C ASP A 61 4.26 -0.61 5.83
N SER A 62 4.64 -1.76 5.26
CA SER A 62 4.48 -3.05 5.91
C SER A 62 5.19 -3.08 7.29
N TYR A 63 6.28 -2.31 7.41
CA TYR A 63 7.08 -2.14 8.64
C TYR A 63 6.46 -1.20 9.69
N GLU A 64 5.43 -0.43 9.37
CA GLU A 64 4.74 0.43 10.36
C GLU A 64 4.05 -0.42 11.44
N ARG A 65 3.55 -1.60 11.07
CA ARG A 65 2.97 -2.56 12.03
C ARG A 65 4.02 -3.09 12.99
N LEU A 66 5.23 -3.38 12.48
CA LEU A 66 6.36 -3.79 13.30
C LEU A 66 6.76 -2.68 14.27
N ALA A 67 6.84 -1.42 13.80
CA ALA A 67 7.12 -0.27 14.66
C ALA A 67 6.08 -0.11 15.79
N LYS A 68 4.78 -0.24 15.48
CA LYS A 68 3.70 -0.21 16.48
C LYS A 68 3.82 -1.35 17.49
N TYR A 69 4.13 -2.55 17.03
CA TYR A 69 4.34 -3.72 17.88
C TYR A 69 5.51 -3.47 18.87
N LEU A 70 6.66 -3.02 18.37
CA LEU A 70 7.83 -2.74 19.21
C LEU A 70 7.57 -1.60 20.20
N ARG A 71 6.90 -0.53 19.77
CA ARG A 71 6.49 0.58 20.64
C ARG A 71 5.60 0.10 21.79
N PHE A 72 4.67 -0.81 21.54
CA PHE A 72 3.85 -1.40 22.59
C PHE A 72 4.69 -2.25 23.57
N ARG A 73 5.65 -3.02 23.04
CA ARG A 73 6.53 -3.87 23.87
C ARG A 73 7.49 -3.07 24.76
N ALA A 74 7.88 -1.87 24.34
CA ALA A 74 8.73 -0.97 25.12
C ALA A 74 8.16 -0.62 26.50
N ALA A 75 6.85 -0.74 26.71
CA ALA A 75 6.25 -0.52 28.02
C ALA A 75 6.55 -1.65 29.04
N PHE A 76 7.04 -2.81 28.58
CA PHE A 76 7.18 -4.01 29.39
C PHE A 76 8.58 -4.64 29.35
N THR A 77 9.38 -4.31 28.34
CA THR A 77 10.69 -4.94 28.12
C THR A 77 11.59 -4.06 27.26
N ASP A 78 12.89 -4.11 27.54
CA ASP A 78 13.95 -3.45 26.78
C ASP A 78 14.55 -4.37 25.70
N THR A 79 14.20 -5.66 25.72
CA THR A 79 14.70 -6.65 24.75
C THR A 79 13.57 -7.52 24.23
N VAL A 80 13.52 -7.75 22.92
CA VAL A 80 12.51 -8.59 22.29
C VAL A 80 13.18 -9.55 21.32
N LYS A 81 12.97 -10.85 21.52
CA LYS A 81 13.35 -11.90 20.57
C LYS A 81 12.17 -12.26 19.69
N LEU A 82 12.33 -12.15 18.37
CA LEU A 82 11.32 -12.52 17.37
C LEU A 82 11.92 -13.53 16.39
N SER A 83 11.12 -14.51 15.96
CA SER A 83 11.46 -15.35 14.81
C SER A 83 11.05 -14.64 13.51
N PHE A 84 11.68 -14.98 12.38
CA PHE A 84 11.32 -14.41 11.08
C PHE A 84 9.83 -14.61 10.74
N ALA A 85 9.30 -15.82 10.97
CA ALA A 85 7.87 -16.10 10.79
C ALA A 85 6.96 -15.20 11.66
N LYS A 86 7.42 -14.81 12.86
CA LYS A 86 6.65 -13.88 13.71
C LYS A 86 6.68 -12.46 13.14
N ILE A 87 7.82 -12.06 12.57
CA ILE A 87 7.98 -10.75 11.92
C ILE A 87 7.09 -10.69 10.67
N ASP A 88 7.08 -11.73 9.83
CA ASP A 88 6.17 -11.83 8.69
C ASP A 88 4.70 -11.67 9.12
N GLY A 89 4.31 -12.37 10.19
CA GLY A 89 2.97 -12.28 10.75
C GLY A 89 2.61 -10.89 11.27
N ILE A 90 3.56 -10.15 11.85
CA ILE A 90 3.33 -8.77 12.32
C ILE A 90 3.20 -7.80 11.15
N ILE A 91 4.08 -7.93 10.15
CA ILE A 91 4.10 -7.10 8.95
C ILE A 91 2.86 -7.41 8.07
N GLY A 92 2.37 -8.64 8.11
CA GLY A 92 1.27 -9.13 7.27
C GLY A 92 1.70 -9.36 5.83
N ASP A 93 3.00 -9.55 5.60
CA ASP A 93 3.64 -9.84 4.33
C ASP A 93 4.94 -10.61 4.61
N ASN A 94 5.51 -11.26 3.60
CA ASN A 94 6.76 -11.99 3.75
C ASN A 94 7.95 -11.03 3.70
N LEU A 95 8.91 -11.21 4.59
CA LEU A 95 10.21 -10.60 4.51
C LEU A 95 10.88 -10.94 3.17
N PRO A 96 11.66 -10.01 2.60
CA PRO A 96 12.39 -10.25 1.37
C PRO A 96 13.49 -11.30 1.60
N LEU A 97 13.92 -12.00 0.54
CA LEU A 97 14.88 -13.10 0.61
C LEU A 97 16.20 -12.66 1.27
N GLU A 98 16.61 -11.40 1.05
CA GLU A 98 17.81 -10.81 1.63
C GLU A 98 17.79 -10.80 3.16
N ALA A 99 16.61 -10.68 3.78
CA ALA A 99 16.46 -10.73 5.24
C ALA A 99 16.85 -12.09 5.83
N TYR A 100 16.74 -13.15 5.04
CA TYR A 100 17.09 -14.53 5.40
C TYR A 100 18.53 -14.92 5.04
N GLN A 101 19.18 -14.15 4.15
CA GLN A 101 20.48 -14.52 3.61
C GLN A 101 21.63 -13.62 4.09
N SER A 102 21.32 -12.40 4.54
CA SER A 102 22.36 -11.42 4.86
C SER A 102 22.06 -10.65 6.14
N GLU A 103 23.00 -10.70 7.09
CA GLU A 103 22.94 -9.88 8.31
C GLU A 103 22.96 -8.38 7.98
N SER A 104 23.58 -8.01 6.85
CA SER A 104 23.58 -6.63 6.38
C SER A 104 22.17 -6.08 6.19
N TRP A 105 21.18 -6.92 5.90
CA TRP A 105 19.79 -6.48 5.81
C TRP A 105 19.29 -5.92 7.14
N TRP A 106 19.74 -6.46 8.27
CA TRP A 106 19.34 -6.09 9.63
C TRP A 106 20.15 -4.92 10.23
N GLU A 107 21.08 -4.34 9.48
CA GLU A 107 21.83 -3.16 9.92
C GLU A 107 20.92 -1.99 10.33
N ASN A 108 21.30 -1.33 11.42
CA ASN A 108 20.62 -0.16 11.99
C ASN A 108 20.91 1.13 11.20
N THR A 109 20.62 1.11 9.90
CA THR A 109 20.88 2.24 8.99
C THR A 109 19.58 2.90 8.55
N ALA A 110 19.37 4.17 8.91
CA ALA A 110 18.13 4.92 8.61
C ALA A 110 17.83 5.13 7.11
N ASN A 111 18.78 4.84 6.21
CA ASN A 111 18.56 4.83 4.76
C ASN A 111 17.66 3.67 4.29
N LYS A 112 17.61 2.59 5.07
CA LYS A 112 16.77 1.42 4.77
C LYS A 112 15.39 1.62 5.39
N ARG A 113 14.32 1.50 4.59
CA ARG A 113 12.93 1.75 5.05
C ARG A 113 12.52 0.86 6.22
N HIS A 114 12.93 -0.41 6.19
CA HIS A 114 12.67 -1.36 7.26
C HIS A 114 13.40 -0.96 8.55
N ALA A 115 14.70 -0.66 8.46
CA ALA A 115 15.49 -0.25 9.62
C ALA A 115 14.99 1.04 10.25
N LYS A 116 14.61 2.02 9.42
CA LYS A 116 13.99 3.26 9.89
C LYS A 116 12.73 3.01 10.74
N ALA A 117 11.99 1.93 10.48
CA ALA A 117 10.75 1.66 11.21
C ALA A 117 10.99 1.34 12.70
N TRP A 118 11.96 0.48 13.02
CA TRP A 118 12.31 0.18 14.41
C TRP A 118 13.14 1.29 15.06
N LEU A 119 14.06 1.91 14.31
CA LEU A 119 14.86 3.04 14.82
C LEU A 119 13.99 4.24 15.24
N ASN A 120 12.96 4.56 14.46
CA ASN A 120 12.04 5.65 14.77
C ASN A 120 11.26 5.44 16.08
N VAL A 121 11.13 4.20 16.55
CA VAL A 121 10.48 3.87 17.83
C VAL A 121 11.48 3.58 18.94
N GLY A 122 12.76 3.90 18.73
CA GLY A 122 13.83 3.75 19.72
C GLY A 122 14.36 2.33 19.88
N TRP A 123 14.08 1.44 18.93
CA TRP A 123 14.59 0.07 18.93
C TRP A 123 15.73 -0.07 17.95
N GLU A 124 16.67 -0.95 18.26
CA GLU A 124 17.76 -1.35 17.37
C GLU A 124 17.90 -2.87 17.35
N VAL A 125 18.43 -3.41 16.26
CA VAL A 125 18.75 -4.83 16.17
C VAL A 125 20.08 -5.08 16.85
N SER A 126 20.09 -5.97 17.85
CA SER A 126 21.32 -6.35 18.57
C SER A 126 22.00 -7.59 17.98
N GLU A 127 21.21 -8.61 17.62
CA GLU A 127 21.69 -9.90 17.13
C GLU A 127 20.66 -10.50 16.17
N VAL A 128 21.15 -11.15 15.11
CA VAL A 128 20.33 -11.93 14.16
C VAL A 128 20.97 -13.30 14.03
N ASN A 129 20.12 -14.33 13.95
CA ASN A 129 20.55 -15.71 13.74
C ASN A 129 20.00 -16.17 12.37
N LEU A 130 20.89 -16.40 11.41
CA LEU A 130 20.59 -16.83 10.04
C LEU A 130 20.88 -18.32 9.85
#